data_AF-A0A345GV54-F1
#
_entry.id   AF-A0A345GV54-F1
#
_cell.length_a   1.000
_cell.length_b   1.000
_cell.length_c   1.000
_cell.angle_alpha   90.00
_cell.angle_beta   90.00
_cell.angle_gamma   90.00
#
_symmetry.space_group_name_H-M   'P 1'
#
loop_
_entity.id
_entity.type
_entity.pdbx_description
1 polymer ?
#
loop_
_entity_poly.entity_id
_entity_poly.type
_entity_poly.pdbx_seq_one_letter_code
_entity_poly.pdbx_strand_id
1 'polypeptide(L)'
;MRNKCIYLFIFFFYFGFGQQNNNDIDSLSKLSYQVLIDSFYNSSELADKEVFTESILQKSKKEKDTLRQIIAYYFYTNIYRGNRKKPRLLYLDSLIDISKRYPDTDFPTTAYYDKGILLYKERDFKKAINAFVKGNEYATEYSNNAFIFLTNNYIARIKDRTGNQLEALKIHQKNTQFAKKNIKELKNATYLRSLYALAFTHKNSRNIDSASYYNNLGLELSDEFNIEKMKPYFNMNEGVVMYLKKEYDSAKFRIESSKESFKKTNDLPNLSEAYFYLGKIAYDQSYKNEAIKYFKKVDTIFSEINDLFPELRENYLLLRSYYKQQKNLKKQLLYTEKLTKIDSILNSNNMYISDYLKNEFDIPKIISEKEDLIQRLKKTNKSKTTYIYIGVAFILLVIVFFYRRQQIFKKRFEKLLYDSKENRNNAIEINKIEKQKSLLDVPKELVEIILGGLKSFEANKGFLDSSIKLSTLAKLLDTNTNYLSKTINYYKGKNINAYLNELRVEYAIEKLKEDKKFRNYTIKAIAREVGFKSSETFSKTFYKKTGIYPSYFIKQLDKTE
;
A
#
# COMPACT_ATOMS: atom_id res chain seq x y z
N MET A 1 14.53 -11.60 40.47
CA MET A 1 13.37 -10.78 40.89
C MET A 1 12.53 -10.42 39.67
N ARG A 2 11.20 -10.51 39.83
CA ARG A 2 10.11 -10.03 38.95
C ARG A 2 9.62 -10.93 37.79
N ASN A 3 8.96 -12.01 38.22
CA ASN A 3 7.62 -12.47 37.87
C ASN A 3 7.07 -12.16 36.46
N LYS A 4 6.93 -13.23 35.69
CA LYS A 4 6.00 -13.38 34.57
C LYS A 4 4.57 -13.58 35.15
N CYS A 5 3.66 -12.65 34.88
CA CYS A 5 2.22 -12.89 35.03
C CYS A 5 1.66 -13.26 33.65
N ILE A 6 1.27 -14.53 33.51
CA ILE A 6 0.49 -15.07 32.40
C ILE A 6 -0.98 -14.73 32.70
N TYR A 7 -1.59 -13.85 31.90
CA TYR A 7 -3.04 -13.66 31.95
C TYR A 7 -3.69 -14.73 31.08
N LEU A 8 -4.13 -15.81 31.73
CA LEU A 8 -5.03 -16.81 31.18
C LEU A 8 -6.46 -16.25 31.34
N PHE A 9 -6.98 -15.61 30.29
CA PHE A 9 -8.38 -15.18 30.26
C PHE A 9 -9.26 -16.40 29.97
N ILE A 10 -9.68 -17.09 31.04
CA ILE A 10 -10.75 -18.08 30.97
C ILE A 10 -12.07 -17.31 31.01
N PHE A 11 -12.73 -17.20 29.87
CA PHE A 11 -14.12 -16.76 29.79
C PHE A 11 -15.01 -17.88 30.35
N PHE A 12 -15.26 -17.87 31.67
CA PHE A 12 -16.40 -18.57 32.26
C PHE A 12 -17.63 -17.66 32.08
N PHE A 13 -18.38 -17.88 31.00
CA PHE A 13 -19.73 -17.34 30.85
C PHE A 13 -20.68 -18.49 30.45
N TYR A 14 -21.03 -19.30 31.45
CA TYR A 14 -22.20 -20.18 31.55
C TYR A 14 -22.20 -20.56 33.05
N PHE A 15 -23.16 -20.17 33.90
CA PHE A 15 -24.57 -20.51 33.88
C PHE A 15 -25.36 -19.47 34.69
N GLY A 16 -26.34 -18.82 34.06
CA GLY A 16 -27.36 -18.02 34.76
C GLY A 16 -28.75 -18.11 34.13
N PHE A 17 -28.86 -18.64 32.90
CA PHE A 17 -30.14 -18.80 32.18
C PHE A 17 -30.66 -20.26 32.12
N GLY A 18 -29.96 -21.22 32.74
CA GLY A 18 -30.28 -22.65 32.59
C GLY A 18 -31.43 -23.17 33.47
N GLN A 19 -31.77 -22.49 34.58
CA GLN A 19 -32.79 -22.99 35.50
C GLN A 19 -34.23 -22.62 35.10
N GLN A 20 -34.43 -21.51 34.38
CA GLN A 20 -35.78 -21.10 33.99
C GLN A 20 -36.26 -21.89 32.75
N ASN A 21 -35.41 -22.02 31.71
CA ASN A 21 -35.76 -22.79 30.51
C ASN A 21 -35.98 -24.30 30.77
N ASN A 22 -35.23 -24.92 31.70
CA ASN A 22 -35.41 -26.36 31.96
C ASN A 22 -36.77 -26.68 32.61
N ASN A 23 -37.25 -25.82 33.52
CA ASN A 23 -38.56 -25.99 34.15
C ASN A 23 -39.72 -25.81 33.15
N ASP A 24 -39.55 -24.89 32.20
CA ASP A 24 -40.52 -24.66 31.13
C ASP A 24 -40.54 -25.83 30.13
N ILE A 25 -39.37 -26.35 29.75
CA ILE A 25 -39.25 -27.52 28.85
C ILE A 25 -39.86 -28.78 29.49
N ASP A 26 -39.63 -29.02 30.78
CA ASP A 26 -40.21 -30.16 31.50
C ASP A 26 -41.74 -30.07 31.57
N SER A 27 -42.29 -28.87 31.74
CA SER A 27 -43.73 -28.64 31.73
C SER A 27 -44.33 -28.82 30.32
N LEU A 28 -43.65 -28.33 29.29
CA LEU A 28 -44.05 -28.49 27.88
C LEU A 28 -43.94 -29.92 27.37
N SER A 29 -43.03 -30.74 27.92
CA SER A 29 -42.87 -32.15 27.54
C SER A 29 -44.13 -33.00 27.80
N LYS A 30 -45.03 -32.51 28.67
CA LYS A 30 -46.33 -33.15 28.97
C LYS A 30 -47.38 -32.91 27.87
N LEU A 31 -47.20 -31.89 27.03
CA LEU A 31 -48.11 -31.58 25.92
C LEU A 31 -47.99 -32.63 24.80
N SER A 32 -49.03 -32.78 23.98
CA SER A 32 -48.97 -33.65 22.81
C SER A 32 -48.02 -33.09 21.75
N TYR A 33 -47.45 -33.96 20.90
CA TYR A 33 -46.60 -33.50 19.80
C TYR A 33 -47.32 -32.53 18.88
N GLN A 34 -48.61 -32.75 18.61
CA GLN A 34 -49.42 -31.87 17.78
C GLN A 34 -49.45 -30.45 18.34
N VAL A 35 -49.70 -30.31 19.65
CA VAL A 35 -49.73 -28.99 20.31
C VAL A 35 -48.37 -28.30 20.25
N LEU A 36 -47.27 -29.04 20.43
CA LEU A 36 -45.91 -28.48 20.32
C LEU A 36 -45.57 -28.05 18.88
N ILE A 37 -45.98 -28.85 17.89
CA ILE A 37 -45.77 -28.55 16.47
C ILE A 37 -46.61 -27.33 16.05
N ASP A 38 -47.88 -27.26 16.45
CA ASP A 38 -48.74 -26.12 16.14
C ASP A 38 -48.22 -24.84 16.82
N SER A 39 -47.77 -24.95 18.07
CA SER A 39 -47.11 -23.84 18.78
C SER A 39 -45.84 -23.35 18.06
N PHE A 40 -45.03 -24.26 17.50
CA PHE A 40 -43.88 -23.90 16.68
C PHE A 40 -44.29 -23.10 15.43
N TYR A 41 -45.33 -23.53 14.72
CA TYR A 41 -45.79 -22.83 13.51
C TYR A 41 -46.46 -21.50 13.79
N ASN A 42 -47.20 -21.40 14.91
CA ASN A 42 -47.93 -20.20 15.31
C ASN A 42 -47.04 -19.14 15.97
N SER A 43 -45.87 -19.53 16.49
CA SER A 43 -44.95 -18.57 17.08
C SER A 43 -44.26 -17.71 16.01
N SER A 44 -44.10 -16.42 16.32
CA SER A 44 -43.27 -15.50 15.55
C SER A 44 -41.87 -15.32 16.17
N GLU A 45 -41.73 -15.60 17.46
CA GLU A 45 -40.51 -15.40 18.22
C GLU A 45 -39.53 -16.57 18.07
N LEU A 46 -38.25 -16.24 17.88
CA LEU A 46 -37.20 -17.25 17.69
C LEU A 46 -36.99 -18.10 18.94
N ALA A 47 -37.00 -17.45 20.12
CA ALA A 47 -36.77 -18.11 21.40
C ALA A 47 -37.86 -19.17 21.67
N ASP A 48 -39.12 -18.83 21.44
CA ASP A 48 -40.25 -19.76 21.59
C ASP A 48 -40.12 -20.95 20.64
N LYS A 49 -39.73 -20.73 19.37
CA LYS A 49 -39.48 -21.81 18.42
C LYS A 49 -38.36 -22.75 18.88
N GLU A 50 -37.29 -22.20 19.45
CA GLU A 50 -36.21 -23.00 20.03
C GLU A 50 -36.73 -23.82 21.22
N VAL A 51 -37.52 -23.23 22.12
CA VAL A 51 -38.11 -23.93 23.27
C VAL A 51 -39.04 -25.07 22.83
N PHE A 52 -40.00 -24.81 21.93
CA PHE A 52 -40.90 -25.86 21.44
C PHE A 52 -40.15 -26.98 20.71
N THR A 53 -39.16 -26.62 19.90
CA THR A 53 -38.34 -27.62 19.18
C THR A 53 -37.52 -28.47 20.14
N GLU A 54 -36.94 -27.87 21.17
CA GLU A 54 -36.20 -28.61 22.21
C GLU A 54 -37.12 -29.52 23.01
N SER A 55 -38.34 -29.07 23.36
CA SER A 55 -39.34 -29.92 24.01
C SER A 55 -39.71 -31.13 23.16
N ILE A 56 -39.91 -30.96 21.84
CA ILE A 56 -40.16 -32.08 20.92
C ILE A 56 -38.95 -33.02 20.90
N LEU A 57 -37.72 -32.48 20.83
CA LEU A 57 -36.50 -33.29 20.76
C LEU A 57 -36.27 -34.10 22.04
N GLN A 58 -36.40 -33.48 23.21
CA GLN A 58 -36.23 -34.15 24.50
C GLN A 58 -37.27 -35.25 24.70
N LYS A 59 -38.54 -34.93 24.42
CA LYS A 59 -39.65 -35.89 24.52
C LYS A 59 -39.43 -37.08 23.58
N SER A 60 -39.10 -36.82 22.31
CA SER A 60 -38.89 -37.87 21.32
C SER A 60 -37.64 -38.72 21.56
N LYS A 61 -36.60 -38.18 22.20
CA LYS A 61 -35.46 -38.97 22.70
C LYS A 61 -35.86 -39.90 23.84
N LYS A 62 -36.62 -39.39 24.81
CA LYS A 62 -37.11 -40.18 25.96
C LYS A 62 -38.02 -41.33 25.51
N GLU A 63 -38.89 -41.05 24.55
CA GLU A 63 -39.84 -42.03 23.98
C GLU A 63 -39.21 -42.90 22.89
N LYS A 64 -37.95 -42.65 22.49
CA LYS A 64 -37.25 -43.29 21.37
C LYS A 64 -38.01 -43.17 20.03
N ASP A 65 -38.79 -42.10 19.87
CA ASP A 65 -39.56 -41.83 18.66
C ASP A 65 -38.67 -41.18 17.59
N THR A 66 -38.23 -41.99 16.62
CA THR A 66 -37.31 -41.53 15.58
C THR A 66 -37.95 -40.53 14.62
N LEU A 67 -39.24 -40.66 14.32
CA LEU A 67 -39.94 -39.75 13.40
C LEU A 67 -40.02 -38.34 14.01
N ARG A 68 -40.33 -38.23 15.30
CA ARG A 68 -40.38 -36.91 15.96
C ARG A 68 -38.99 -36.33 16.22
N GLN A 69 -37.97 -37.15 16.38
CA GLN A 69 -36.58 -36.67 16.38
C GLN A 69 -36.20 -36.07 15.01
N ILE A 70 -36.56 -36.71 13.89
CA ILE A 70 -36.37 -36.16 12.53
C ILE A 70 -37.06 -34.80 12.39
N ILE A 71 -38.33 -34.70 12.82
CA ILE A 71 -39.10 -33.44 12.77
C ILE A 71 -38.41 -32.35 13.59
N ALA A 72 -37.98 -32.65 14.82
CA ALA A 72 -37.31 -31.67 15.68
C ALA A 72 -35.98 -31.19 15.06
N TYR A 73 -35.15 -32.10 14.53
CA TYR A 73 -33.93 -31.70 13.85
C TYR A 73 -34.22 -30.86 12.60
N TYR A 74 -35.24 -31.21 11.82
CA TYR A 74 -35.68 -30.41 10.69
C TYR A 74 -36.15 -29.00 11.11
N PHE A 75 -36.91 -28.87 12.19
CA PHE A 75 -37.31 -27.57 12.76
C PHE A 75 -36.09 -26.73 13.16
N TYR A 76 -35.10 -27.34 13.81
CA TYR A 76 -33.84 -26.66 14.08
C TYR A 76 -33.13 -26.17 12.82
N THR A 77 -33.12 -26.96 11.73
CA THR A 77 -32.54 -26.49 10.46
C THR A 77 -33.26 -25.26 9.88
N ASN A 78 -34.57 -25.14 10.11
CA ASN A 78 -35.40 -24.02 9.70
C ASN A 78 -35.22 -22.79 10.60
N ILE A 79 -35.17 -22.98 11.92
CA ILE A 79 -34.86 -21.93 12.92
C ILE A 79 -33.55 -21.23 12.56
N TYR A 80 -32.51 -22.02 12.24
CA TYR A 80 -31.19 -21.49 11.94
C TYR A 80 -30.97 -21.16 10.46
N ARG A 81 -32.05 -21.06 9.66
CA ARG A 81 -31.97 -20.65 8.25
C ARG A 81 -31.53 -19.18 8.16
N GLY A 82 -30.32 -18.93 7.67
CA GLY A 82 -29.75 -17.58 7.52
C GLY A 82 -28.33 -17.48 8.09
N ASN A 83 -28.04 -16.38 8.82
CA ASN A 83 -26.68 -16.05 9.29
C ASN A 83 -26.14 -16.94 10.44
N ARG A 84 -26.94 -17.89 10.97
CA ARG A 84 -26.51 -18.84 12.01
C ARG A 84 -26.02 -20.16 11.39
N LYS A 85 -24.93 -20.07 10.61
CA LYS A 85 -24.35 -21.19 9.83
C LYS A 85 -23.94 -22.41 10.66
N LYS A 86 -23.13 -22.19 11.71
CA LYS A 86 -22.54 -23.31 12.48
C LYS A 86 -23.61 -24.20 13.13
N PRO A 87 -24.62 -23.63 13.84
CA PRO A 87 -25.73 -24.44 14.35
C PRO A 87 -26.47 -25.18 13.25
N ARG A 88 -26.83 -24.50 12.14
CA ARG A 88 -27.59 -25.13 11.05
C ARG A 88 -26.88 -26.34 10.46
N LEU A 89 -25.56 -26.27 10.26
CA LEU A 89 -24.79 -27.39 9.71
C LEU A 89 -24.80 -28.60 10.66
N LEU A 90 -24.67 -28.38 11.98
CA LEU A 90 -24.71 -29.46 12.97
C LEU A 90 -26.08 -30.16 13.03
N TYR A 91 -27.17 -29.39 12.93
CA TYR A 91 -28.51 -29.96 12.87
C TYR A 91 -28.79 -30.67 11.55
N LEU A 92 -28.26 -30.17 10.42
CA LEU A 92 -28.31 -30.89 9.15
C LEU A 92 -27.54 -32.22 9.22
N ASP A 93 -26.37 -32.24 9.85
CA ASP A 93 -25.60 -33.47 10.05
C ASP A 93 -26.35 -34.46 10.94
N SER A 94 -26.97 -33.98 12.02
CA SER A 94 -27.79 -34.81 12.92
C SER A 94 -29.02 -35.36 12.21
N LEU A 95 -29.73 -34.52 11.43
CA LEU A 95 -30.88 -34.91 10.62
C LEU A 95 -30.49 -35.98 9.58
N ILE A 96 -29.35 -35.82 8.91
CA ILE A 96 -28.82 -36.82 7.97
C ILE A 96 -28.51 -38.13 8.69
N ASP A 97 -27.82 -38.10 9.84
CA ASP A 97 -27.46 -39.31 10.58
C ASP A 97 -28.69 -40.13 10.99
N ILE A 98 -29.70 -39.46 11.54
CA ILE A 98 -30.89 -40.14 12.03
C ILE A 98 -31.80 -40.64 10.90
N SER A 99 -31.99 -39.83 9.84
CA SER A 99 -32.89 -40.20 8.73
C SER A 99 -32.30 -41.24 7.79
N LYS A 100 -30.97 -41.39 7.72
CA LYS A 100 -30.34 -42.50 6.97
C LYS A 100 -30.72 -43.88 7.48
N ARG A 101 -31.09 -43.99 8.77
CA ARG A 101 -31.53 -45.27 9.36
C ARG A 101 -32.96 -45.61 8.96
N TYR A 102 -33.75 -44.61 8.57
CA TYR A 102 -35.15 -44.73 8.19
C TYR A 102 -35.46 -43.80 7.01
N PRO A 103 -34.85 -44.04 5.84
CA PRO A 103 -35.02 -43.19 4.68
C PRO A 103 -36.45 -43.29 4.14
N ASP A 104 -36.97 -42.16 3.68
CA ASP A 104 -38.27 -42.01 3.02
C ASP A 104 -38.15 -41.10 1.79
N THR A 105 -39.29 -40.69 1.22
CA THR A 105 -39.33 -39.84 0.02
C THR A 105 -38.70 -38.47 0.22
N ASP A 106 -38.64 -37.95 1.45
CA ASP A 106 -38.19 -36.60 1.77
C ASP A 106 -36.83 -36.58 2.49
N PHE A 107 -36.57 -37.52 3.41
CA PHE A 107 -35.33 -37.61 4.18
C PHE A 107 -34.57 -38.92 3.89
N PRO A 108 -33.23 -38.89 3.77
CA PRO A 108 -32.31 -37.77 4.05
C PRO A 108 -32.16 -36.77 2.89
N THR A 109 -32.87 -36.95 1.77
CA THR A 109 -32.74 -36.15 0.52
C THR A 109 -32.78 -34.64 0.78
N THR A 110 -33.80 -34.16 1.50
CA THR A 110 -33.99 -32.74 1.83
C THR A 110 -32.81 -32.20 2.63
N ALA A 111 -32.33 -32.96 3.61
CA ALA A 111 -31.21 -32.55 4.45
C ALA A 111 -29.90 -32.47 3.66
N TYR A 112 -29.65 -33.42 2.76
CA TYR A 112 -28.52 -33.37 1.84
C TYR A 112 -28.58 -32.19 0.88
N TYR A 113 -29.76 -31.92 0.31
CA TYR A 113 -29.99 -30.77 -0.57
C TYR A 113 -29.74 -29.44 0.15
N ASP A 114 -30.29 -29.27 1.35
CA ASP A 114 -30.10 -28.07 2.16
C ASP A 114 -28.65 -27.86 2.62
N LYS A 115 -27.97 -28.94 2.98
CA LYS A 115 -26.52 -28.94 3.26
C LYS A 115 -25.73 -28.53 2.01
N GLY A 116 -26.09 -29.06 0.85
CA GLY A 116 -25.50 -28.67 -0.44
C GLY A 116 -25.66 -27.18 -0.72
N ILE A 117 -26.87 -26.62 -0.54
CA ILE A 117 -27.12 -25.18 -0.72
C ILE A 117 -26.28 -24.35 0.24
N LEU A 118 -26.22 -24.75 1.52
CA LEU A 118 -25.43 -24.03 2.52
C LEU A 118 -23.96 -23.98 2.11
N LEU A 119 -23.38 -25.13 1.74
CA LEU A 119 -21.98 -25.22 1.31
C LEU A 119 -21.72 -24.48 -0.01
N TYR A 120 -22.67 -24.50 -0.95
CA TYR A 120 -22.59 -23.76 -2.21
C TYR A 120 -22.55 -22.25 -1.97
N LYS A 121 -23.39 -21.73 -1.06
CA LYS A 121 -23.36 -20.31 -0.67
C LYS A 121 -22.01 -19.92 -0.07
N GLU A 122 -21.41 -20.82 0.69
CA GLU A 122 -20.07 -20.67 1.30
C GLU A 122 -18.91 -20.89 0.32
N ARG A 123 -19.20 -21.16 -0.96
CA ARG A 123 -18.18 -21.38 -2.00
C ARG A 123 -17.29 -22.61 -1.75
N ASP A 124 -17.75 -23.55 -0.91
CA ASP A 124 -17.12 -24.86 -0.73
C ASP A 124 -17.76 -25.84 -1.71
N PHE A 125 -17.45 -25.66 -3.00
CA PHE A 125 -18.09 -26.39 -4.08
C PHE A 125 -17.77 -27.87 -4.06
N LYS A 126 -16.58 -28.25 -3.56
CA LYS A 126 -16.18 -29.64 -3.37
C LYS A 126 -17.10 -30.36 -2.38
N LYS A 127 -17.40 -29.77 -1.22
CA LYS A 127 -18.34 -30.40 -0.28
C LYS A 127 -19.79 -30.25 -0.75
N ALA A 128 -20.13 -29.14 -1.40
CA ALA A 128 -21.47 -28.90 -1.91
C ALA A 128 -21.89 -29.96 -2.95
N ILE A 129 -21.04 -30.23 -3.95
CA ILE A 129 -21.34 -31.23 -4.98
C ILE A 129 -21.49 -32.62 -4.38
N ASN A 130 -20.66 -33.00 -3.39
CA ASN A 130 -20.80 -34.28 -2.69
C ASN A 130 -22.14 -34.40 -1.96
N ALA A 131 -22.60 -33.32 -1.30
CA ALA A 131 -23.90 -33.30 -0.64
C ALA A 131 -25.05 -33.41 -1.66
N PHE A 132 -24.98 -32.69 -2.78
CA PHE A 132 -25.99 -32.79 -3.83
C PHE A 132 -26.02 -34.17 -4.50
N VAL A 133 -24.87 -34.77 -4.79
CA VAL A 133 -24.78 -36.13 -5.35
C VAL A 133 -25.40 -37.14 -4.39
N LYS A 134 -25.07 -37.08 -3.09
CA LYS A 134 -25.70 -37.95 -2.09
C LYS A 134 -27.20 -37.73 -2.02
N GLY A 135 -27.67 -36.48 -2.00
CA GLY A 135 -29.11 -36.18 -2.05
C GLY A 135 -29.78 -36.70 -3.33
N ASN A 136 -29.10 -36.64 -4.47
CA ASN A 136 -29.60 -37.15 -5.74
C ASN A 136 -29.70 -38.69 -5.78
N GLU A 137 -28.74 -39.40 -5.17
CA GLU A 137 -28.78 -40.86 -5.00
C GLU A 137 -30.06 -41.27 -4.25
N TYR A 138 -30.31 -40.69 -3.07
CA TYR A 138 -31.55 -40.95 -2.31
C TYR A 138 -32.80 -40.51 -3.08
N ALA A 139 -32.80 -39.32 -3.70
CA ALA A 139 -33.95 -38.88 -4.49
C ALA A 139 -34.29 -39.85 -5.63
N THR A 140 -33.27 -40.48 -6.23
CA THR A 140 -33.44 -41.49 -7.29
C THR A 140 -33.99 -42.79 -6.73
N GLU A 141 -33.42 -43.29 -5.62
CA GLU A 141 -33.87 -44.51 -4.94
C GLU A 141 -35.34 -44.42 -4.51
N TYR A 142 -35.76 -43.28 -3.98
CA TYR A 142 -37.13 -43.04 -3.51
C TYR A 142 -38.03 -42.32 -4.52
N SER A 143 -37.62 -42.28 -5.80
CA SER A 143 -38.43 -41.74 -6.92
C SER A 143 -38.93 -40.29 -6.74
N ASN A 144 -38.18 -39.45 -6.01
CA ASN A 144 -38.51 -38.04 -5.80
C ASN A 144 -37.99 -37.17 -6.96
N ASN A 145 -38.76 -37.11 -8.05
CA ASN A 145 -38.40 -36.37 -9.26
C ASN A 145 -38.13 -34.88 -9.04
N ALA A 146 -38.80 -34.25 -8.07
CA ALA A 146 -38.56 -32.85 -7.73
C ALA A 146 -37.13 -32.64 -7.19
N PHE A 147 -36.70 -33.48 -6.24
CA PHE A 147 -35.33 -33.40 -5.72
C PHE A 147 -34.28 -33.88 -6.71
N ILE A 148 -34.58 -34.84 -7.59
CA ILE A 148 -33.69 -35.19 -8.70
C ILE A 148 -33.42 -33.95 -9.56
N PHE A 149 -34.48 -33.22 -9.97
CA PHE A 149 -34.35 -31.99 -10.73
C PHE A 149 -33.53 -30.92 -9.98
N LEU A 150 -33.86 -30.65 -8.71
CA LEU A 150 -33.21 -29.61 -7.91
C LEU A 150 -31.73 -29.90 -7.66
N THR A 151 -31.38 -31.12 -7.26
CA THR A 151 -29.98 -31.53 -7.02
C THR A 151 -29.17 -31.52 -8.32
N ASN A 152 -29.73 -32.05 -9.42
CA ASN A 152 -29.09 -32.01 -10.74
C ASN A 152 -28.79 -30.58 -11.20
N ASN A 153 -29.67 -29.62 -10.92
CA ASN A 153 -29.42 -28.22 -11.29
C ASN A 153 -28.15 -27.68 -10.61
N TYR A 154 -27.97 -27.95 -9.32
CA TYR A 154 -26.77 -27.51 -8.60
C TYR A 154 -25.52 -28.31 -8.99
N ILE A 155 -25.63 -29.63 -9.20
CA ILE A 155 -24.52 -30.46 -9.67
C ILE A 155 -23.99 -29.92 -10.99
N ALA A 156 -24.87 -29.64 -11.95
CA ALA A 156 -24.50 -29.13 -13.26
C ALA A 156 -23.87 -27.73 -13.20
N ARG A 157 -24.44 -26.81 -12.39
CA ARG A 157 -23.84 -25.49 -12.16
C ARG A 157 -22.44 -25.55 -11.55
N ILE A 158 -22.20 -26.48 -10.63
CA ILE A 158 -20.85 -26.69 -10.07
C ILE A 158 -19.93 -27.28 -11.14
N LYS A 159 -20.40 -28.25 -11.92
CA LYS A 159 -19.64 -28.85 -13.02
C LYS A 159 -19.24 -27.82 -14.09
N ASP A 160 -20.12 -26.89 -14.43
CA ASP A 160 -19.81 -25.77 -15.32
C ASP A 160 -18.66 -24.92 -14.77
N ARG A 161 -18.69 -24.61 -13.48
CA ARG A 161 -17.62 -23.86 -12.81
C ARG A 161 -16.32 -24.65 -12.65
N THR A 162 -16.37 -25.97 -12.55
CA THR A 162 -15.19 -26.81 -12.35
C THR A 162 -14.59 -27.35 -13.66
N GLY A 163 -15.10 -26.92 -14.82
CA GLY A 163 -14.56 -27.31 -16.12
C GLY A 163 -15.05 -28.67 -16.63
N ASN A 164 -16.17 -29.18 -16.10
CA ASN A 164 -16.81 -30.42 -16.56
C ASN A 164 -18.03 -30.10 -17.42
N GLN A 165 -17.87 -29.23 -18.43
CA GLN A 165 -19.00 -28.65 -19.17
C GLN A 165 -19.79 -29.69 -19.97
N LEU A 166 -19.15 -30.76 -20.47
CA LEU A 166 -19.84 -31.83 -21.20
C LEU A 166 -20.86 -32.56 -20.32
N GLU A 167 -20.50 -32.85 -19.06
CA GLU A 167 -21.42 -33.48 -18.12
C GLU A 167 -22.49 -32.50 -17.64
N ALA A 168 -22.10 -31.26 -17.36
CA ALA A 168 -23.05 -30.20 -17.02
C ALA A 168 -24.10 -30.01 -18.12
N LEU A 169 -23.67 -30.03 -19.39
CA LEU A 169 -24.54 -29.87 -20.55
C LEU A 169 -25.58 -30.98 -20.61
N LYS A 170 -25.16 -32.24 -20.47
CA LYS A 170 -26.07 -33.41 -20.45
C LYS A 170 -27.12 -33.28 -19.34
N ILE A 171 -26.72 -32.82 -18.16
CA ILE A 171 -27.64 -32.64 -17.02
C ILE A 171 -28.58 -31.46 -17.28
N HIS A 172 -28.09 -30.32 -17.77
CA HIS A 172 -28.91 -29.14 -18.07
C HIS A 172 -29.92 -29.41 -19.19
N GLN A 173 -29.56 -30.20 -20.21
CA GLN A 173 -30.49 -30.67 -21.24
C GLN A 173 -31.64 -31.47 -20.64
N LYS A 174 -31.33 -32.50 -19.84
CA LYS A 174 -32.34 -33.33 -19.16
C LYS A 174 -33.25 -32.50 -18.25
N ASN A 175 -32.66 -31.63 -17.43
CA ASN A 175 -33.42 -30.77 -16.53
C ASN A 175 -34.31 -29.77 -17.28
N THR A 176 -33.84 -29.21 -18.39
CA THR A 176 -34.64 -28.28 -19.20
C THR A 176 -35.83 -28.99 -19.86
N GLN A 177 -35.62 -30.22 -20.35
CA GLN A 177 -36.70 -31.06 -20.88
C GLN A 177 -37.71 -31.42 -19.79
N PHE A 178 -37.25 -31.80 -18.60
CA PHE A 178 -38.10 -32.06 -17.44
C PHE A 178 -38.91 -30.82 -17.05
N ALA A 179 -38.27 -29.65 -16.97
CA ALA A 179 -38.95 -28.40 -16.65
C ALA A 179 -40.01 -28.01 -17.68
N LYS A 180 -39.73 -28.23 -18.97
CA LYS A 180 -40.70 -28.01 -20.05
C LYS A 180 -41.91 -28.95 -19.95
N LYS A 181 -41.67 -30.24 -19.69
CA LYS A 181 -42.74 -31.25 -19.57
C LYS A 181 -43.64 -31.00 -18.36
N ASN A 182 -43.07 -30.50 -17.27
CA ASN A 182 -43.76 -30.27 -15.99
C ASN A 182 -43.95 -28.77 -15.70
N ILE A 183 -44.25 -27.97 -16.74
CA ILE A 183 -44.32 -26.51 -16.62
C ILE A 183 -45.47 -26.06 -15.71
N LYS A 184 -46.56 -26.83 -15.67
CA LYS A 184 -47.74 -26.56 -14.82
C LYS A 184 -47.38 -26.67 -13.34
N GLU A 185 -46.64 -27.70 -12.95
CA GLU A 185 -46.22 -27.91 -11.56
C GLU A 185 -45.07 -26.98 -11.15
N LEU A 186 -44.07 -26.83 -12.03
CA LEU A 186 -42.82 -26.11 -11.71
C LEU A 186 -42.88 -24.59 -11.94
N LYS A 187 -43.90 -24.12 -12.65
CA LYS A 187 -44.10 -22.73 -13.09
C LYS A 187 -43.13 -22.28 -14.20
N ASN A 188 -43.61 -21.39 -15.06
CA ASN A 188 -42.88 -20.79 -16.18
C ASN A 188 -41.48 -20.25 -15.81
N ALA A 189 -41.35 -19.62 -14.64
CA ALA A 189 -40.07 -19.09 -14.17
C ALA A 189 -38.98 -20.17 -13.97
N THR A 190 -39.37 -21.40 -13.62
CA THR A 190 -38.42 -22.51 -13.42
C THR A 190 -37.94 -23.07 -14.76
N TYR A 191 -38.82 -23.11 -15.76
CA TYR A 191 -38.44 -23.45 -17.12
C TYR A 191 -37.44 -22.43 -17.69
N LEU A 192 -37.72 -21.13 -17.58
CA LEU A 192 -36.81 -20.08 -18.03
C LEU A 192 -35.43 -20.16 -17.36
N ARG A 193 -35.35 -20.42 -16.05
CA ARG A 193 -34.06 -20.60 -15.35
C ARG A 193 -33.29 -21.82 -15.85
N SER A 194 -33.99 -22.91 -16.18
CA SER A 194 -33.37 -24.12 -16.72
C SER A 194 -32.83 -23.86 -18.12
N LEU A 195 -33.59 -23.14 -18.94
CA LEU A 195 -33.19 -22.72 -20.28
C LEU A 195 -31.98 -21.78 -20.25
N TYR A 196 -31.95 -20.81 -19.33
CA TYR A 196 -30.78 -19.97 -19.11
C TYR A 196 -29.54 -20.77 -18.73
N ALA A 197 -29.68 -21.72 -17.80
CA ALA A 197 -28.56 -22.57 -17.41
C ALA A 197 -28.02 -23.36 -18.61
N LEU A 198 -28.90 -23.92 -19.44
CA LEU A 198 -28.52 -24.59 -20.68
C LEU A 198 -27.78 -23.67 -21.66
N ALA A 199 -28.31 -22.47 -21.91
CA ALA A 199 -27.69 -21.48 -22.79
C ALA A 199 -26.31 -21.03 -22.27
N PHE A 200 -26.18 -20.85 -20.96
CA PHE A 200 -24.92 -20.52 -20.29
C PHE A 200 -23.88 -21.64 -20.45
N THR A 201 -24.27 -22.89 -20.24
CA THR A 201 -23.37 -24.04 -20.45
C THR A 201 -22.91 -24.16 -21.90
N HIS A 202 -23.81 -23.92 -22.87
CA HIS A 202 -23.43 -23.89 -24.29
C HIS A 202 -22.40 -22.80 -24.59
N LYS A 203 -22.58 -21.58 -24.05
CA LYS A 203 -21.60 -20.49 -24.16
C LYS A 203 -20.24 -20.94 -23.62
N ASN A 204 -20.21 -21.48 -22.40
CA ASN A 204 -18.98 -21.91 -21.75
C ASN A 204 -18.31 -23.11 -22.45
N SER A 205 -19.10 -23.93 -23.14
CA SER A 205 -18.62 -25.04 -23.99
C SER A 205 -18.20 -24.59 -25.39
N ARG A 206 -18.21 -23.29 -25.70
CA ARG A 206 -17.95 -22.72 -27.05
C ARG A 206 -18.94 -23.19 -28.13
N ASN A 207 -20.12 -23.68 -27.74
CA ASN A 207 -21.22 -24.02 -28.65
C ASN A 207 -22.05 -22.75 -28.93
N ILE A 208 -21.45 -21.81 -29.67
CA ILE A 208 -21.93 -20.42 -29.76
C ILE A 208 -23.33 -20.31 -30.40
N ASP A 209 -23.62 -21.07 -31.45
CA ASP A 209 -24.93 -21.01 -32.11
C ASP A 209 -26.06 -21.56 -31.24
N SER A 210 -25.80 -22.68 -30.53
CA SER A 210 -26.76 -23.22 -29.56
C SER A 210 -26.98 -22.27 -28.39
N ALA A 211 -25.92 -21.61 -27.91
CA ALA A 211 -26.04 -20.60 -26.86
C ALA A 211 -26.97 -19.47 -27.31
N SER A 212 -26.76 -18.95 -28.52
CA SER A 212 -27.58 -17.88 -29.09
C SER A 212 -29.03 -18.30 -29.30
N TYR A 213 -29.26 -19.50 -29.85
CA TYR A 213 -30.61 -20.05 -29.99
C TYR A 213 -31.37 -20.08 -28.66
N TYR A 214 -30.79 -20.66 -27.61
CA TYR A 214 -31.46 -20.77 -26.32
C TYR A 214 -31.59 -19.43 -25.58
N ASN A 215 -30.67 -18.48 -25.81
CA ASN A 215 -30.82 -17.12 -25.30
C ASN A 215 -32.02 -16.42 -25.92
N ASN A 216 -32.14 -16.47 -27.25
CA ASN A 216 -33.24 -15.82 -27.98
C ASN A 216 -34.59 -16.47 -27.64
N LEU A 217 -34.65 -17.80 -27.60
CA LEU A 217 -35.84 -18.51 -27.12
C LEU A 217 -36.21 -18.12 -25.69
N GLY A 218 -35.22 -17.95 -24.82
CA GLY A 218 -35.44 -17.50 -23.44
C GLY A 218 -35.97 -16.08 -23.34
N LEU A 219 -35.55 -15.17 -24.22
CA LEU A 219 -36.09 -13.82 -24.31
C LEU A 219 -37.55 -13.83 -24.77
N GLU A 220 -37.84 -14.53 -25.87
CA GLU A 220 -39.19 -14.69 -26.42
C GLU A 220 -40.17 -15.26 -25.39
N LEU A 221 -39.79 -16.36 -24.73
CA LEU A 221 -40.60 -16.96 -23.68
C LEU A 221 -40.71 -16.06 -22.44
N SER A 222 -39.73 -15.19 -22.17
CA SER A 222 -39.85 -14.22 -21.07
C SER A 222 -40.91 -13.17 -21.37
N ASP A 223 -41.05 -12.75 -22.63
CA ASP A 223 -42.14 -11.89 -23.10
C ASP A 223 -43.49 -12.64 -23.00
N GLU A 224 -43.58 -13.83 -23.59
CA GLU A 224 -44.80 -14.66 -23.58
C GLU A 224 -45.32 -14.92 -22.16
N PHE A 225 -44.43 -15.23 -21.22
CA PHE A 225 -44.80 -15.53 -19.84
C PHE A 225 -44.94 -14.29 -18.96
N ASN A 226 -44.67 -13.09 -19.47
CA ASN A 226 -44.59 -11.84 -18.69
C ASN A 226 -43.60 -11.92 -17.50
N ILE A 227 -42.40 -12.47 -17.75
CA ILE A 227 -41.35 -12.66 -16.73
C ILE A 227 -40.10 -11.84 -17.09
N GLU A 228 -40.20 -10.52 -16.91
CA GLU A 228 -39.13 -9.56 -17.22
C GLU A 228 -37.80 -9.84 -16.50
N LYS A 229 -37.88 -10.37 -15.27
CA LYS A 229 -36.70 -10.59 -14.41
C LYS A 229 -35.64 -11.53 -15.00
N MET A 230 -35.98 -12.35 -15.99
CA MET A 230 -35.04 -13.26 -16.63
C MET A 230 -34.31 -12.64 -17.84
N LYS A 231 -34.87 -11.59 -18.45
CA LYS A 231 -34.31 -10.97 -19.65
C LYS A 231 -32.87 -10.45 -19.48
N PRO A 232 -32.49 -9.81 -18.36
CA PRO A 232 -31.10 -9.36 -18.16
C PRO A 232 -30.08 -10.51 -18.23
N TYR A 233 -30.45 -11.70 -17.76
CA TYR A 233 -29.56 -12.88 -17.79
C TYR A 233 -29.36 -13.39 -19.22
N PHE A 234 -30.44 -13.54 -19.99
CA PHE A 234 -30.35 -13.94 -21.39
C PHE A 234 -29.64 -12.90 -22.25
N ASN A 235 -29.95 -11.61 -22.07
CA ASN A 235 -29.26 -10.53 -22.78
C ASN A 235 -27.77 -10.47 -22.43
N MET A 236 -27.40 -10.65 -21.17
CA MET A 236 -26.00 -10.71 -20.76
C MET A 236 -25.28 -11.87 -21.46
N ASN A 237 -25.84 -13.07 -21.39
CA ASN A 237 -25.25 -14.26 -22.00
C ASN A 237 -25.13 -14.12 -23.53
N GLU A 238 -26.13 -13.50 -24.17
CA GLU A 238 -26.11 -13.21 -25.60
C GLU A 238 -25.10 -12.13 -25.98
N GLY A 239 -24.95 -11.10 -25.15
CA GLY A 239 -23.93 -10.09 -25.33
C GLY A 239 -22.52 -10.68 -25.30
N VAL A 240 -22.28 -11.67 -24.44
CA VAL A 240 -21.01 -12.42 -24.45
C VAL A 240 -20.86 -13.27 -25.72
N VAL A 241 -21.92 -13.93 -26.18
CA VAL A 241 -21.91 -14.67 -27.45
C VAL A 241 -21.55 -13.74 -28.62
N MET A 242 -22.16 -12.55 -28.70
CA MET A 242 -21.85 -11.54 -29.71
C MET A 242 -20.41 -11.05 -29.61
N TYR A 243 -19.88 -10.86 -28.41
CA TYR A 243 -18.47 -10.54 -28.20
C TYR A 243 -17.56 -11.62 -28.79
N LEU A 244 -17.87 -12.90 -28.57
CA LEU A 244 -17.11 -14.03 -29.12
C LEU A 244 -17.19 -14.10 -30.66
N LYS A 245 -18.29 -13.61 -31.25
CA LYS A 245 -18.45 -13.41 -32.70
C LYS A 245 -17.77 -12.14 -33.24
N LYS A 246 -17.17 -11.32 -32.36
CA LYS A 246 -16.58 -10.00 -32.65
C LYS A 246 -17.59 -8.93 -33.09
N GLU A 247 -18.86 -9.12 -32.74
CA GLU A 247 -19.95 -8.16 -32.98
C GLU A 247 -20.00 -7.14 -31.83
N TYR A 248 -18.96 -6.30 -31.71
CA TYR A 248 -18.70 -5.51 -30.51
C TYR A 248 -19.80 -4.51 -30.15
N ASP A 249 -20.42 -3.84 -31.12
CA ASP A 249 -21.45 -2.83 -30.84
C ASP A 249 -22.74 -3.48 -30.31
N SER A 250 -23.19 -4.57 -30.95
CA SER A 250 -24.34 -5.36 -30.49
C SER A 250 -24.07 -5.99 -29.12
N ALA A 251 -22.85 -6.52 -28.92
CA ALA A 251 -22.42 -7.06 -27.65
C ALA A 251 -22.49 -6.01 -26.53
N LYS A 252 -21.91 -4.83 -26.79
CA LYS A 252 -21.91 -3.70 -25.84
C LYS A 252 -23.33 -3.29 -25.47
N PHE A 253 -24.22 -3.14 -26.45
CA PHE A 253 -25.62 -2.77 -26.22
C PHE A 253 -26.33 -3.75 -25.28
N ARG A 254 -26.22 -5.07 -25.54
CA ARG A 254 -26.84 -6.10 -24.70
C ARG A 254 -26.24 -6.19 -23.30
N ILE A 255 -24.93 -6.02 -23.17
CA ILE A 255 -24.25 -6.06 -21.88
C ILE A 255 -24.60 -4.82 -21.05
N GLU A 256 -24.65 -3.64 -21.66
CA GLU A 256 -24.99 -2.39 -20.95
C GLU A 256 -26.42 -2.39 -20.40
N SER A 257 -27.39 -2.89 -21.17
CA SER A 257 -28.78 -3.01 -20.70
C SER A 257 -28.90 -3.96 -19.50
N SER A 258 -28.18 -5.08 -19.54
CA SER A 258 -28.18 -6.10 -18.47
C SER A 258 -27.47 -5.60 -17.20
N LYS A 259 -26.34 -4.92 -17.37
CA LYS A 259 -25.51 -4.36 -16.29
C LYS A 259 -26.29 -3.43 -15.36
N GLU A 260 -27.17 -2.59 -15.88
CA GLU A 260 -28.00 -1.69 -15.05
C GLU A 260 -28.99 -2.48 -14.17
N SER A 261 -29.54 -3.59 -14.67
CA SER A 261 -30.40 -4.47 -13.88
C SER A 261 -29.62 -5.13 -12.75
N PHE A 262 -28.46 -5.73 -13.05
CA PHE A 262 -27.62 -6.38 -12.03
C PHE A 262 -27.15 -5.42 -10.95
N LYS A 263 -26.87 -4.16 -11.30
CA LYS A 263 -26.55 -3.11 -10.34
C LYS A 263 -27.73 -2.82 -9.41
N LYS A 264 -28.96 -2.73 -9.94
CA LYS A 264 -30.18 -2.48 -9.13
C LYS A 264 -30.50 -3.65 -8.20
N THR A 265 -30.29 -4.89 -8.64
CA THR A 265 -30.59 -6.09 -7.85
C THR A 265 -29.43 -6.56 -6.97
N ASN A 266 -28.32 -5.83 -6.96
CA ASN A 266 -27.07 -6.22 -6.29
C ASN A 266 -26.57 -7.62 -6.69
N ASP A 267 -26.73 -7.98 -7.98
CA ASP A 267 -26.22 -9.24 -8.54
C ASP A 267 -24.75 -9.07 -8.93
N LEU A 268 -23.90 -9.04 -7.90
CA LEU A 268 -22.47 -8.76 -8.02
C LEU A 268 -21.71 -9.72 -8.96
N PRO A 269 -21.96 -11.05 -8.96
CA PRO A 269 -21.30 -11.95 -9.91
C PRO A 269 -21.56 -11.60 -11.38
N ASN A 270 -22.83 -11.41 -11.77
CA ASN A 270 -23.17 -11.07 -13.15
C ASN A 270 -22.76 -9.63 -13.51
N LEU A 271 -22.79 -8.71 -12.54
CA LEU A 271 -22.25 -7.36 -12.71
C LEU A 271 -20.74 -7.37 -12.99
N SER A 272 -20.00 -8.27 -12.32
CA SER A 272 -18.56 -8.47 -12.56
C SER A 272 -18.28 -9.00 -13.96
N GLU A 273 -19.04 -9.99 -14.42
CA GLU A 273 -18.96 -10.51 -15.80
C GLU A 273 -19.25 -9.40 -16.82
N ALA A 274 -20.30 -8.59 -16.59
CA ALA A 274 -20.65 -7.47 -17.46
C ALA A 274 -19.52 -6.44 -17.56
N TYR A 275 -18.92 -6.03 -16.43
CA TYR A 275 -17.77 -5.13 -16.47
C TYR A 275 -16.56 -5.75 -17.16
N PHE A 276 -16.29 -7.03 -16.96
CA PHE A 276 -15.18 -7.70 -17.64
C PHE A 276 -15.33 -7.67 -19.15
N TYR A 277 -16.49 -8.05 -19.69
CA TYR A 277 -16.70 -8.06 -21.14
C TYR A 277 -16.77 -6.65 -21.75
N LEU A 278 -17.33 -5.65 -21.05
CA LEU A 278 -17.21 -4.25 -21.49
C LEU A 278 -15.75 -3.80 -21.52
N GLY A 279 -14.95 -4.24 -20.54
CA GLY A 279 -13.51 -4.01 -20.52
C GLY A 279 -12.78 -4.70 -21.68
N LYS A 280 -13.14 -5.93 -22.01
CA LYS A 280 -12.59 -6.69 -23.14
C LYS A 280 -12.95 -6.04 -24.49
N ILE A 281 -14.20 -5.64 -24.68
CA ILE A 281 -14.63 -4.89 -25.88
C ILE A 281 -13.80 -3.61 -26.03
N ALA A 282 -13.70 -2.79 -24.98
CA ALA A 282 -12.89 -1.58 -25.00
C ALA A 282 -11.40 -1.87 -25.25
N TYR A 283 -10.88 -2.97 -24.71
CA TYR A 283 -9.50 -3.38 -24.91
C TYR A 283 -9.23 -3.76 -26.37
N ASP A 284 -10.10 -4.57 -26.97
CA ASP A 284 -9.99 -5.05 -28.35
C ASP A 284 -10.20 -3.90 -29.37
N GLN A 285 -10.97 -2.86 -29.00
CA GLN A 285 -11.12 -1.62 -29.76
C GLN A 285 -10.03 -0.57 -29.48
N SER A 286 -8.95 -0.93 -28.77
CA SER A 286 -7.82 -0.05 -28.44
C SER A 286 -8.14 1.12 -27.48
N TYR A 287 -9.30 1.14 -26.83
CA TYR A 287 -9.67 2.10 -25.77
C TYR A 287 -9.09 1.69 -24.41
N LYS A 288 -7.76 1.59 -24.33
CA LYS A 288 -7.03 1.02 -23.19
C LYS A 288 -7.37 1.66 -21.84
N ASN A 289 -7.51 2.98 -21.77
CA ASN A 289 -7.84 3.66 -20.50
C ASN A 289 -9.25 3.31 -20.00
N GLU A 290 -10.20 3.13 -20.92
CA GLU A 290 -11.56 2.74 -20.60
C GLU A 290 -11.63 1.27 -20.17
N ALA A 291 -10.96 0.38 -20.89
CA ALA A 291 -10.81 -1.02 -20.51
C ALA A 291 -10.32 -1.18 -19.06
N ILE A 292 -9.29 -0.42 -18.68
CA ILE A 292 -8.72 -0.46 -17.33
C ILE A 292 -9.69 0.08 -16.27
N LYS A 293 -10.58 1.03 -16.60
CA LYS A 293 -11.64 1.46 -15.67
C LYS A 293 -12.60 0.31 -15.38
N TYR A 294 -13.02 -0.43 -16.41
CA TYR A 294 -13.89 -1.59 -16.26
C TYR A 294 -13.23 -2.73 -15.48
N PHE A 295 -11.98 -3.08 -15.82
CA PHE A 295 -11.24 -4.14 -15.11
C PHE A 295 -11.02 -3.84 -13.62
N LYS A 296 -10.91 -2.56 -13.24
CA LYS A 296 -10.88 -2.16 -11.83
C LYS A 296 -12.23 -2.34 -11.13
N LYS A 297 -13.36 -2.22 -11.83
CA LYS A 297 -14.67 -2.48 -11.23
C LYS A 297 -14.86 -3.97 -10.93
N VAL A 298 -14.38 -4.85 -11.82
CA VAL A 298 -14.26 -6.30 -11.54
C VAL A 298 -13.45 -6.51 -10.26
N ASP A 299 -12.32 -5.81 -10.12
CA ASP A 299 -11.47 -5.90 -8.93
C ASP A 299 -12.13 -5.40 -7.64
N THR A 300 -12.92 -4.33 -7.71
CA THR A 300 -13.73 -3.85 -6.59
C THR A 300 -14.72 -4.92 -6.14
N ILE A 301 -15.46 -5.52 -7.08
CA ILE A 301 -16.45 -6.56 -6.77
C ILE A 301 -15.78 -7.79 -6.16
N PHE A 302 -14.68 -8.27 -6.74
CA PHE A 302 -13.94 -9.41 -6.18
C PHE A 302 -13.45 -9.13 -4.74
N SER A 303 -13.04 -7.90 -4.45
CA SER A 303 -12.61 -7.51 -3.11
C SER A 303 -13.75 -7.53 -2.09
N GLU A 304 -15.00 -7.37 -2.54
CA GLU A 304 -16.21 -7.45 -1.73
C GLU A 304 -16.69 -8.88 -1.52
N ILE A 305 -16.82 -9.68 -2.60
CA ILE A 305 -17.46 -11.01 -2.53
C ILE A 305 -16.48 -12.17 -2.33
N ASN A 306 -15.18 -11.95 -2.59
CA ASN A 306 -14.11 -12.96 -2.50
C ASN A 306 -14.40 -14.26 -3.29
N ASP A 307 -15.14 -14.15 -4.39
CA ASP A 307 -15.44 -15.21 -5.36
C ASP A 307 -15.40 -14.57 -6.76
N LEU A 308 -15.05 -15.37 -7.76
CA LEU A 308 -14.92 -14.92 -9.14
C LEU A 308 -15.27 -16.07 -10.07
N PHE A 309 -16.02 -15.79 -11.15
CA PHE A 309 -16.15 -16.78 -12.21
C PHE A 309 -14.76 -17.09 -12.80
N PRO A 310 -14.42 -18.37 -13.05
CA PRO A 310 -13.07 -18.76 -13.46
C PRO A 310 -12.54 -17.99 -14.68
N GLU A 311 -13.39 -17.68 -15.66
CA GLU A 311 -13.05 -16.91 -16.86
C GLU A 311 -12.58 -15.48 -16.56
N LEU A 312 -13.07 -14.86 -15.49
CA LEU A 312 -12.69 -13.49 -15.13
C LEU A 312 -11.29 -13.44 -14.49
N ARG A 313 -10.63 -14.58 -14.26
CA ARG A 313 -9.21 -14.64 -13.87
C ARG A 313 -8.34 -13.81 -14.83
N GLU A 314 -8.67 -13.81 -16.12
CA GLU A 314 -7.97 -13.05 -17.16
C GLU A 314 -7.89 -11.54 -16.84
N ASN A 315 -8.91 -10.99 -16.17
CA ASN A 315 -8.93 -9.60 -15.71
C ASN A 315 -7.64 -9.19 -14.97
N TYR A 316 -7.14 -10.09 -14.13
CA TYR A 316 -5.97 -9.84 -13.28
C TYR A 316 -4.66 -10.00 -14.06
N LEU A 317 -4.64 -10.86 -15.07
CA LEU A 317 -3.53 -10.93 -16.03
C LEU A 317 -3.43 -9.61 -16.81
N LEU A 318 -4.55 -9.08 -17.30
CA LEU A 318 -4.61 -7.82 -18.05
C LEU A 318 -4.17 -6.63 -17.18
N LEU A 319 -4.68 -6.53 -15.94
CA LEU A 319 -4.26 -5.48 -15.00
C LEU A 319 -2.78 -5.58 -14.62
N ARG A 320 -2.27 -6.79 -14.35
CA ARG A 320 -0.85 -7.02 -14.08
C ARG A 320 0.01 -6.60 -15.26
N SER A 321 -0.34 -7.03 -16.48
CA SER A 321 0.37 -6.68 -17.72
C SER A 321 0.38 -5.17 -17.96
N TYR A 322 -0.76 -4.52 -17.77
CA TYR A 322 -0.88 -3.06 -17.87
C TYR A 322 0.09 -2.33 -16.93
N TYR A 323 0.13 -2.72 -15.64
CA TYR A 323 1.02 -2.05 -14.68
C TYR A 323 2.49 -2.43 -14.86
N LYS A 324 2.80 -3.61 -15.41
CA LYS A 324 4.14 -3.96 -15.86
C LYS A 324 4.62 -3.04 -16.98
N GLN A 325 3.78 -2.77 -17.99
CA GLN A 325 4.11 -1.84 -19.08
C GLN A 325 4.32 -0.40 -18.58
N GLN A 326 3.57 0.02 -17.57
CA GLN A 326 3.77 1.33 -16.93
C GLN A 326 4.99 1.39 -15.99
N LYS A 327 5.74 0.29 -15.84
CA LYS A 327 6.82 0.17 -14.86
C LYS A 327 6.36 0.48 -13.42
N ASN A 328 5.08 0.29 -13.12
CA ASN A 328 4.51 0.54 -11.80
C ASN A 328 4.62 -0.73 -10.95
N LEU A 329 5.81 -0.94 -10.35
CA LEU A 329 6.14 -2.13 -9.58
C LEU A 329 5.16 -2.41 -8.43
N LYS A 330 4.68 -1.37 -7.73
CA LYS A 330 3.75 -1.53 -6.60
C LYS A 330 2.41 -2.11 -7.06
N LYS A 331 1.83 -1.56 -8.14
CA LYS A 331 0.56 -2.07 -8.67
C LYS A 331 0.74 -3.40 -9.40
N GLN A 332 1.85 -3.59 -10.10
CA GLN A 332 2.19 -4.88 -10.68
C GLN A 332 2.23 -5.98 -9.59
N LEU A 333 2.88 -5.72 -8.46
CA LEU A 333 2.92 -6.64 -7.32
C LEU A 333 1.50 -6.88 -6.77
N LEU A 334 0.73 -5.81 -6.52
CA LEU A 334 -0.66 -5.92 -6.03
C LEU A 334 -1.50 -6.88 -6.89
N TYR A 335 -1.50 -6.70 -8.21
CA TYR A 335 -2.30 -7.56 -9.10
C TYR A 335 -1.69 -8.97 -9.28
N THR A 336 -0.39 -9.12 -9.06
CA THR A 336 0.25 -10.46 -8.98
C THR A 336 -0.20 -11.20 -7.73
N GLU A 337 -0.30 -10.53 -6.58
CA GLU A 337 -0.82 -11.10 -5.34
C GLU A 337 -2.31 -11.45 -5.44
N LYS A 338 -3.12 -10.57 -6.03
CA LYS A 338 -4.54 -10.85 -6.27
C LYS A 338 -4.74 -12.05 -7.20
N LEU A 339 -3.96 -12.14 -8.28
CA LEU A 339 -3.97 -13.31 -9.16
C LEU A 339 -3.60 -14.59 -8.38
N THR A 340 -2.56 -14.56 -7.56
CA THR A 340 -2.17 -15.71 -6.72
C THR A 340 -3.29 -16.11 -5.74
N LYS A 341 -4.02 -15.13 -5.18
CA LYS A 341 -5.16 -15.38 -4.29
C LYS A 341 -6.32 -16.06 -5.05
N ILE A 342 -6.67 -15.54 -6.22
CA ILE A 342 -7.66 -16.16 -7.11
C ILE A 342 -7.23 -17.58 -7.43
N ASP A 343 -5.94 -17.80 -7.68
CA ASP A 343 -5.43 -19.12 -7.99
C ASP A 343 -5.58 -20.10 -6.85
N SER A 344 -5.34 -19.67 -5.61
CA SER A 344 -5.63 -20.50 -4.44
C SER A 344 -7.12 -20.84 -4.31
N ILE A 345 -8.01 -19.87 -4.55
CA ILE A 345 -9.47 -20.06 -4.47
C ILE A 345 -9.96 -21.06 -5.52
N LEU A 346 -9.53 -20.89 -6.77
CA LEU A 346 -9.90 -21.78 -7.88
C LEU A 346 -9.34 -23.19 -7.67
N ASN A 347 -8.11 -23.33 -7.16
CA ASN A 347 -7.50 -24.63 -6.91
C ASN A 347 -8.18 -25.40 -5.77
N SER A 348 -8.53 -24.72 -4.67
CA SER A 348 -9.22 -25.36 -3.54
C SER A 348 -10.57 -25.98 -3.92
N ASN A 349 -11.17 -25.51 -5.01
CA ASN A 349 -12.43 -26.01 -5.56
C ASN A 349 -12.28 -26.84 -6.84
N ASN A 350 -11.06 -27.25 -7.22
CA ASN A 350 -10.77 -28.00 -8.45
C ASN A 350 -11.29 -27.31 -9.73
N MET A 351 -11.20 -25.97 -9.83
CA MET A 351 -11.70 -25.19 -10.99
C MET A 351 -10.68 -25.03 -12.13
N TYR A 352 -9.50 -25.66 -12.02
CA TYR A 352 -8.43 -25.62 -13.02
C TYR A 352 -8.43 -26.84 -13.93
N ILE A 353 -9.40 -26.95 -14.84
CA ILE A 353 -9.49 -28.17 -15.67
C ILE A 353 -9.76 -27.89 -17.16
N SER A 354 -10.07 -26.66 -17.59
CA SER A 354 -9.97 -26.41 -19.03
C SER A 354 -8.50 -26.47 -19.44
N ASP A 355 -8.16 -27.25 -20.47
CA ASP A 355 -6.81 -27.33 -21.03
C ASP A 355 -6.24 -25.94 -21.32
N TYR A 356 -7.11 -24.98 -21.65
CA TYR A 356 -6.80 -23.56 -21.79
C TYR A 356 -6.20 -22.93 -20.51
N LEU A 357 -6.82 -23.12 -19.33
CA LEU A 357 -6.32 -22.57 -18.06
C LEU A 357 -5.10 -23.32 -17.52
N LYS A 358 -4.97 -24.61 -17.86
CA LYS A 358 -3.88 -25.48 -17.41
C LYS A 358 -2.61 -25.29 -18.24
N ASN A 359 -2.74 -25.07 -19.55
CA ASN A 359 -1.62 -25.01 -20.48
C ASN A 359 -1.01 -23.61 -20.65
N GLU A 360 -1.75 -22.53 -20.37
CA GLU A 360 -1.20 -21.18 -20.56
C GLU A 360 -0.29 -20.67 -19.42
N PHE A 361 -0.31 -21.25 -18.20
CA PHE A 361 0.37 -20.61 -17.06
C PHE A 361 1.04 -21.54 -16.05
N ASP A 362 2.35 -21.36 -15.94
CA ASP A 362 3.24 -21.95 -14.94
C ASP A 362 3.08 -21.20 -13.61
N ILE A 363 2.16 -21.63 -12.73
CA ILE A 363 1.94 -21.04 -11.39
C ILE A 363 3.27 -20.79 -10.62
N PRO A 364 4.25 -21.72 -10.63
CA PRO A 364 5.58 -21.48 -10.07
C PRO A 364 6.27 -20.22 -10.60
N LYS A 365 6.12 -19.90 -11.89
CA LYS A 365 6.68 -18.69 -12.50
C LYS A 365 6.04 -17.43 -11.94
N ILE A 366 4.72 -17.40 -11.73
CA ILE A 366 4.02 -16.25 -11.14
C ILE A 366 4.49 -16.02 -9.71
N ILE A 367 4.69 -17.10 -8.93
CA ILE A 367 5.22 -17.02 -7.56
C ILE A 367 6.67 -16.51 -7.57
N SER A 368 7.52 -17.03 -8.45
CA SER A 368 8.90 -16.57 -8.59
C SER A 368 8.98 -15.09 -8.98
N GLU A 369 8.18 -14.65 -9.95
CA GLU A 369 8.10 -13.24 -10.36
C GLU A 369 7.62 -12.34 -9.21
N LYS A 370 6.69 -12.81 -8.38
CA LYS A 370 6.25 -12.08 -7.19
C LYS A 370 7.42 -11.83 -6.23
N GLU A 371 8.22 -12.86 -5.94
CA GLU A 371 9.37 -12.73 -5.05
C GLU A 371 10.43 -11.77 -5.60
N ASP A 372 10.72 -11.84 -6.91
CA ASP A 372 11.61 -10.88 -7.58
C ASP A 372 11.08 -9.44 -7.48
N LEU A 373 9.77 -9.20 -7.68
CA LEU A 373 9.16 -7.88 -7.52
C LEU A 373 9.31 -7.35 -6.08
N ILE A 374 9.09 -8.21 -5.08
CA ILE A 374 9.28 -7.86 -3.66
C ILE A 374 10.74 -7.48 -3.41
N GLN A 375 11.69 -8.26 -3.94
CA GLN A 375 13.12 -7.99 -3.78
C GLN A 375 13.52 -6.67 -4.44
N ARG A 376 13.05 -6.38 -5.66
CA ARG A 376 13.30 -5.11 -6.36
C ARG A 376 12.74 -3.91 -5.61
N LEU A 377 11.54 -4.03 -5.03
CA LEU A 377 10.93 -2.98 -4.20
C LEU A 377 11.74 -2.76 -2.92
N LYS A 378 12.16 -3.82 -2.23
CA LYS A 378 13.04 -3.75 -1.06
C LYS A 378 14.38 -3.07 -1.38
N LYS A 379 15.02 -3.44 -2.49
CA LYS A 379 16.28 -2.83 -2.96
C LYS A 379 16.11 -1.34 -3.25
N THR A 380 15.03 -0.95 -3.93
CA THR A 380 14.73 0.46 -4.25
C THR A 380 14.52 1.29 -2.98
N ASN A 381 13.76 0.78 -2.01
CA ASN A 381 13.55 1.47 -0.74
C ASN A 381 14.84 1.56 0.09
N LYS A 382 15.65 0.50 0.13
CA LYS A 382 16.95 0.51 0.81
C LYS A 382 17.90 1.56 0.22
N SER A 383 17.94 1.70 -1.10
CA SER A 383 18.76 2.75 -1.75
C SER A 383 18.31 4.15 -1.35
N LYS A 384 16.99 4.42 -1.30
CA LYS A 384 16.45 5.71 -0.84
C LYS A 384 16.84 6.03 0.60
N THR A 385 16.75 5.05 1.52
CA THR A 385 17.16 5.26 2.92
C THR A 385 18.66 5.49 3.03
N THR A 386 19.49 4.81 2.25
CA THR A 386 20.94 5.07 2.18
C THR A 386 21.26 6.50 1.77
N TYR A 387 20.59 7.06 0.75
CA TYR A 387 20.80 8.46 0.35
C TYR A 387 20.42 9.45 1.45
N ILE A 388 19.38 9.16 2.23
CA ILE A 388 19.01 9.98 3.39
C ILE A 388 20.14 9.97 4.43
N TYR A 389 20.68 8.79 4.77
CA TYR A 389 21.80 8.69 5.72
C TYR A 389 23.05 9.44 5.23
N ILE A 390 23.36 9.37 3.93
CA ILE A 390 24.47 10.14 3.34
C ILE A 390 24.20 11.64 3.46
N GLY A 391 22.99 12.10 3.17
CA GLY A 391 22.61 13.51 3.31
C GLY A 391 22.73 14.01 4.76
N VAL A 392 22.26 13.21 5.73
CA VAL A 392 22.42 13.53 7.16
C VAL A 392 23.89 13.58 7.57
N ALA A 393 24.70 12.61 7.14
CA ALA A 393 26.14 12.60 7.42
C ALA A 393 26.86 13.83 6.83
N PHE A 394 26.47 14.24 5.61
CA PHE A 394 27.01 15.44 4.98
C PHE A 394 26.65 16.71 5.76
N ILE A 395 25.39 16.86 6.20
CA ILE A 395 24.96 18.00 7.02
C ILE A 395 25.74 18.04 8.34
N LEU A 396 25.93 16.89 9.00
CA LEU A 396 26.73 16.81 10.23
C LEU A 396 28.18 17.23 9.99
N LEU A 397 28.80 16.81 8.89
CA LEU A 397 30.15 17.24 8.52
C LEU A 397 30.24 18.76 8.32
N VAL A 398 29.25 19.36 7.67
CA VAL A 398 29.17 20.82 7.48
C VAL A 398 29.04 21.52 8.83
N ILE A 399 28.18 21.04 9.73
CA ILE A 399 28.02 21.59 11.09
C ILE A 399 29.33 21.51 11.86
N VAL A 400 30.00 20.35 11.85
CA VAL A 400 31.30 20.15 12.51
C VAL A 400 32.36 21.07 11.93
N PHE A 401 32.40 21.25 10.61
CA PHE A 401 33.32 22.17 9.94
C PHE A 401 33.11 23.62 10.41
N PHE A 402 31.87 24.11 10.40
CA PHE A 402 31.56 25.46 10.88
C PHE A 402 31.85 25.64 12.37
N TYR A 403 31.54 24.65 13.19
CA TYR A 403 31.85 24.65 14.62
C TYR A 403 33.36 24.72 14.88
N ARG A 404 34.16 23.89 14.20
CA ARG A 404 35.63 23.92 14.31
C ARG A 404 36.20 25.25 13.84
N ARG A 405 35.68 25.80 12.73
CA ARG A 405 36.09 27.11 12.22
C ARG A 405 35.82 28.22 13.24
N GLN A 406 34.64 28.19 13.85
CA GLN A 406 34.25 29.14 14.89
C GLN A 406 35.17 29.06 16.12
N GLN A 407 35.52 27.85 16.57
CA GLN A 407 36.46 27.65 17.67
C GLN A 407 37.86 28.19 17.35
N ILE A 408 38.36 27.97 16.14
CA ILE A 408 39.65 28.52 15.70
C ILE A 408 39.61 30.06 15.69
N PHE A 409 38.53 30.64 15.19
CA PHE A 409 38.38 32.11 15.17
C PHE A 409 38.28 32.69 16.58
N LYS A 410 37.61 31.99 17.51
CA LYS A 410 37.56 32.38 18.94
C LYS A 410 38.96 32.41 19.56
N LYS A 411 39.74 31.34 19.42
CA LYS A 411 41.12 31.28 19.95
C LYS A 411 42.03 32.38 19.38
N ARG A 412 41.90 32.67 18.09
CA ARG A 412 42.68 33.75 17.42
C ARG A 412 42.27 35.13 17.92
N PHE A 413 40.98 35.34 18.15
CA PHE A 413 40.47 36.59 18.74
C PHE A 413 41.01 36.80 20.16
N GLU A 414 40.91 35.78 21.03
CA GLU A 414 41.45 35.83 22.40
C GLU A 414 42.95 36.16 22.38
N LYS A 415 43.73 35.52 21.50
CA LYS A 415 45.15 35.84 21.35
C LYS A 415 45.39 37.32 21.01
N LEU A 416 44.61 37.89 20.08
CA LEU A 416 44.75 39.29 19.69
C LEU A 416 44.32 40.27 20.78
N LEU A 417 43.40 39.86 21.66
CA LEU A 417 42.90 40.67 22.76
C LEU A 417 43.90 40.70 23.94
N TYR A 418 44.52 39.56 24.25
CA TYR A 418 45.37 39.39 25.44
C TYR A 418 46.88 39.35 25.17
N ASP A 419 47.36 39.28 23.91
CA ASP A 419 48.77 39.52 23.60
C ASP A 419 49.11 41.00 23.91
N SER A 420 49.74 41.25 25.06
CA SER A 420 50.31 42.55 25.41
C SER A 420 51.55 42.86 24.56
N LYS A 421 51.81 44.15 24.31
CA LYS A 421 53.03 44.62 23.61
C LYS A 421 54.33 44.10 24.25
N GLU A 422 54.31 43.73 25.53
CA GLU A 422 55.47 43.23 26.28
C GLU A 422 56.06 41.93 25.70
N ASN A 423 55.25 41.02 25.16
CA ASN A 423 55.76 39.76 24.60
C ASN A 423 56.27 39.86 23.15
N ARG A 424 56.05 40.99 22.45
CA ARG A 424 56.57 41.18 21.08
C ARG A 424 58.03 41.58 21.05
N ASN A 425 58.52 42.25 22.09
CA ASN A 425 59.91 42.73 22.14
C ASN A 425 60.89 41.61 22.51
N ASN A 426 60.47 40.63 23.31
CA ASN A 426 61.35 39.59 23.86
C ASN A 426 61.55 38.33 22.97
N ALA A 427 60.97 38.26 21.76
CA ALA A 427 61.11 37.09 20.87
C ALA A 427 61.81 37.38 19.53
N ILE A 428 62.20 38.63 19.26
CA ILE A 428 62.94 39.02 18.04
C ILE A 428 64.39 39.42 18.38
N GLU A 429 64.66 39.82 19.62
CA GLU A 429 66.02 39.86 20.18
C GLU A 429 66.32 38.44 20.68
N ILE A 430 67.03 37.58 19.95
CA ILE A 430 68.47 37.39 20.18
C ILE A 430 69.14 36.59 19.03
N ASN A 431 68.42 35.94 18.11
CA ASN A 431 69.02 34.91 17.23
C ASN A 431 69.16 35.24 15.72
N LYS A 432 69.13 36.51 15.31
CA LYS A 432 69.37 36.87 13.89
C LYS A 432 70.36 38.01 13.64
N ILE A 433 70.83 38.69 14.69
CA ILE A 433 71.65 39.91 14.53
C ILE A 433 73.15 39.59 14.29
N GLU A 434 73.63 38.39 14.62
CA GLU A 434 75.07 38.08 14.51
C GLU A 434 75.51 37.42 13.19
N LYS A 435 74.59 36.93 12.33
CA LYS A 435 74.99 36.14 11.15
C LYS A 435 74.89 36.81 9.78
N GLN A 436 74.55 38.11 9.69
CA GLN A 436 74.43 38.82 8.40
C GLN A 436 74.99 40.25 8.37
N LYS A 437 75.86 40.63 9.32
CA LYS A 437 76.37 42.00 9.49
C LYS A 437 77.27 42.53 8.35
N SER A 438 77.52 41.75 7.28
CA SER A 438 78.50 42.07 6.22
C SER A 438 77.96 42.19 4.78
N LEU A 439 76.65 42.28 4.54
CA LEU A 439 76.09 42.30 3.16
C LEU A 439 75.16 43.49 2.83
N LEU A 440 74.98 44.45 3.74
CA LEU A 440 74.27 45.69 3.42
C LEU A 440 75.25 46.68 2.80
N ASP A 441 75.20 46.80 1.48
CA ASP A 441 75.85 47.86 0.69
C ASP A 441 75.10 49.19 0.88
N VAL A 442 75.06 49.64 2.14
CA VAL A 442 74.47 50.89 2.63
C VAL A 442 75.35 51.38 3.80
N PRO A 443 75.85 52.63 3.79
CA PRO A 443 76.66 53.17 4.88
C PRO A 443 75.95 53.04 6.24
N LYS A 444 76.68 52.65 7.29
CA LYS A 444 76.11 52.42 8.63
C LYS A 444 75.38 53.65 9.18
N GLU A 445 75.98 54.82 9.02
CA GLU A 445 75.39 56.11 9.41
C GLU A 445 74.05 56.36 8.71
N LEU A 446 73.96 56.02 7.41
CA LEU A 446 72.73 56.15 6.64
C LEU A 446 71.67 55.12 7.05
N VAL A 447 72.07 53.91 7.44
CA VAL A 447 71.16 52.91 8.01
C VAL A 447 70.54 53.41 9.31
N GLU A 448 71.33 54.02 10.20
CA GLU A 448 70.85 54.60 11.45
C GLU A 448 69.88 55.77 11.22
N ILE A 449 70.19 56.64 10.26
CA ILE A 449 69.28 57.73 9.83
C ILE A 449 67.97 57.16 9.29
N ILE A 450 68.03 56.15 8.41
CA ILE A 450 66.82 55.52 7.84
C ILE A 450 65.99 54.85 8.94
N LEU A 451 66.61 54.13 9.88
CA LEU A 451 65.90 53.47 10.97
C LEU A 451 65.29 54.47 11.95
N GLY A 452 66.00 55.55 12.29
CA GLY A 452 65.49 56.66 13.09
C GLY A 452 64.32 57.37 12.39
N GLY A 453 64.46 57.64 11.09
CA GLY A 453 63.42 58.21 10.25
C GLY A 453 62.18 57.32 10.15
N LEU A 454 62.36 56.01 10.00
CA LEU A 454 61.25 55.04 10.04
C LEU A 454 60.56 55.03 11.40
N LYS A 455 61.28 55.11 12.52
CA LYS A 455 60.68 55.23 13.86
C LYS A 455 59.84 56.50 13.98
N SER A 456 60.35 57.64 13.53
CA SER A 456 59.59 58.91 13.53
C SER A 456 58.37 58.85 12.61
N PHE A 457 58.49 58.22 11.44
CA PHE A 457 57.39 57.99 10.50
C PHE A 457 56.30 57.08 11.10
N GLU A 458 56.69 56.02 11.81
CA GLU A 458 55.79 55.13 12.55
C GLU A 458 55.08 55.90 13.68
N ALA A 459 55.83 56.65 14.49
CA ALA A 459 55.31 57.43 15.62
C ALA A 459 54.29 58.51 15.17
N ASN A 460 54.58 59.18 14.06
CA ASN A 460 53.70 60.18 13.46
C ASN A 460 52.55 59.58 12.64
N LYS A 461 52.41 58.24 12.61
CA LYS A 461 51.37 57.52 11.87
C LYS A 461 51.34 57.85 10.36
N GLY A 462 52.50 58.19 9.77
CA GLY A 462 52.61 58.58 8.37
C GLY A 462 52.16 57.47 7.40
N PHE A 463 52.12 56.22 7.86
CA PHE A 463 51.60 55.09 7.10
C PHE A 463 50.09 55.16 6.82
N LEU A 464 49.32 56.01 7.52
CA LEU A 464 47.87 56.17 7.26
C LEU A 464 47.57 56.89 5.95
N ASP A 465 48.53 57.63 5.39
CA ASP A 465 48.35 58.24 4.08
C ASP A 465 48.47 57.17 2.96
N SER A 466 47.38 57.01 2.21
CA SER A 466 47.27 56.07 1.09
C SER A 466 48.11 56.47 -0.14
N SER A 467 48.64 57.69 -0.16
CA SER A 467 49.53 58.22 -1.20
C SER A 467 50.98 57.74 -1.04
N ILE A 468 51.37 57.31 0.17
CA ILE A 468 52.74 56.90 0.49
C ILE A 468 53.15 55.66 -0.31
N LYS A 469 54.27 55.81 -1.03
CA LYS A 469 54.98 54.78 -1.79
C LYS A 469 56.46 54.80 -1.40
N LEU A 470 57.23 53.81 -1.87
CA LEU A 470 58.68 53.76 -1.64
C LEU A 470 59.40 55.06 -2.02
N SER A 471 59.04 55.65 -3.17
CA SER A 471 59.64 56.88 -3.66
C SER A 471 59.31 58.11 -2.83
N THR A 472 58.10 58.21 -2.29
CA THR A 472 57.70 59.34 -1.45
C THR A 472 58.27 59.21 -0.04
N LEU A 473 58.34 57.98 0.50
CA LEU A 473 58.96 57.73 1.80
C LEU A 473 60.48 57.91 1.76
N ALA A 474 61.15 57.51 0.68
CA ALA A 474 62.58 57.75 0.51
C ALA A 474 62.91 59.25 0.53
N LYS A 475 62.11 60.07 -0.18
CA LYS A 475 62.23 61.53 -0.14
C LYS A 475 61.96 62.11 1.25
N LEU A 476 60.96 61.60 1.96
CA LEU A 476 60.61 62.07 3.31
C LEU A 476 61.74 61.78 4.33
N LEU A 477 62.49 60.70 4.13
CA LEU A 477 63.60 60.28 5.00
C LEU A 477 64.97 60.72 4.48
N ASP A 478 65.00 61.64 3.51
CA ASP A 478 66.20 62.16 2.84
C ASP A 478 67.18 61.05 2.38
N THR A 479 66.63 60.05 1.70
CA THR A 479 67.39 58.91 1.17
C THR A 479 66.92 58.51 -0.23
N ASN A 480 67.59 57.55 -0.86
CA ASN A 480 67.15 56.98 -2.13
C ASN A 480 66.32 55.70 -1.92
N THR A 481 65.52 55.35 -2.94
CA THR A 481 64.61 54.19 -2.91
C THR A 481 65.33 52.86 -2.73
N ASN A 482 66.56 52.73 -3.23
CA ASN A 482 67.36 51.52 -3.14
C ASN A 482 67.80 51.26 -1.70
N TYR A 483 68.38 52.27 -1.04
CA TYR A 483 68.81 52.18 0.35
C TYR A 483 67.63 51.97 1.29
N LEU A 484 66.52 52.69 1.13
CA LEU A 484 65.32 52.47 1.93
C LEU A 484 64.76 51.05 1.76
N SER A 485 64.67 50.55 0.52
CA SER A 485 64.15 49.20 0.27
C SER A 485 65.08 48.13 0.83
N LYS A 486 66.40 48.26 0.66
CA LYS A 486 67.40 47.34 1.23
C LYS A 486 67.29 47.33 2.76
N THR A 487 67.20 48.50 3.40
CA THR A 487 67.10 48.63 4.86
C THR A 487 65.79 48.04 5.39
N ILE A 488 64.63 48.32 4.79
CA ILE A 488 63.35 47.73 5.25
C ILE A 488 63.33 46.21 5.01
N ASN A 489 63.76 45.74 3.84
CA ASN A 489 63.82 44.31 3.55
C ASN A 489 64.72 43.58 4.54
N TYR A 490 65.86 44.17 4.89
CA TYR A 490 66.83 43.56 5.79
C TYR A 490 66.37 43.60 7.26
N TYR A 491 66.01 44.77 7.79
CA TYR A 491 65.69 44.93 9.21
C TYR A 491 64.24 44.57 9.58
N LYS A 492 63.30 44.75 8.67
CA LYS A 492 61.87 44.44 8.89
C LYS A 492 61.44 43.15 8.19
N GLY A 493 62.31 42.52 7.38
CA GLY A 493 62.06 41.25 6.69
C GLY A 493 60.98 41.33 5.61
N LYS A 494 60.64 42.53 5.13
CA LYS A 494 59.42 42.80 4.36
C LYS A 494 59.69 43.82 3.26
N ASN A 495 59.01 43.69 2.13
CA ASN A 495 58.95 44.79 1.18
C ASN A 495 58.10 45.95 1.74
N ILE A 496 58.31 47.15 1.18
CA ILE A 496 57.63 48.38 1.61
C ILE A 496 56.10 48.26 1.67
N ASN A 497 55.47 47.59 0.71
CA ASN A 497 54.01 47.45 0.69
C ASN A 497 53.52 46.54 1.83
N ALA A 498 54.22 45.42 2.07
CA ALA A 498 53.93 44.52 3.18
C ALA A 498 54.17 45.21 4.52
N TYR A 499 55.25 45.99 4.63
CA TYR A 499 55.59 46.78 5.81
C TYR A 499 54.52 47.81 6.14
N LEU A 500 54.12 48.66 5.19
CA LEU A 500 53.06 49.65 5.38
C LEU A 500 51.72 49.00 5.71
N ASN A 501 51.33 47.95 4.98
CA ASN A 501 50.06 47.27 5.21
C ASN A 501 49.99 46.60 6.58
N GLU A 502 51.11 46.12 7.10
CA GLU A 502 51.17 45.54 8.44
C GLU A 502 51.01 46.61 9.53
N LEU A 503 51.73 47.74 9.42
CA LEU A 503 51.57 48.88 10.32
C LEU A 503 50.12 49.38 10.34
N ARG A 504 49.48 49.48 9.16
CA ARG A 504 48.07 49.87 9.03
C ARG A 504 47.11 48.88 9.69
N VAL A 505 47.33 47.57 9.54
CA VAL A 505 46.49 46.54 10.19
C VAL A 505 46.70 46.55 11.70
N GLU A 506 47.93 46.71 12.17
CA GLU A 506 48.22 46.78 13.61
C GLU A 506 47.59 48.02 14.24
N TYR A 507 47.69 49.17 13.58
CA TYR A 507 46.98 50.38 13.99
C TYR A 507 45.46 50.19 13.98
N ALA A 508 44.91 49.54 12.95
CA ALA A 508 43.48 49.24 12.88
C ALA A 508 43.02 48.36 14.06
N ILE A 509 43.80 47.34 14.44
CA ILE A 509 43.48 46.47 15.58
C ILE A 509 43.44 47.26 16.88
N GLU A 510 44.47 48.08 17.15
CA GLU A 510 44.55 48.86 18.38
C GLU A 510 43.44 49.94 18.43
N LYS A 511 43.24 50.69 17.34
CA LYS A 511 42.15 51.68 17.25
C LYS A 511 40.78 51.03 17.43
N LEU A 512 40.57 49.82 16.90
CA LEU A 512 39.33 49.07 17.10
C LEU A 512 39.15 48.60 18.55
N LYS A 513 40.22 48.27 19.28
CA LYS A 513 40.12 47.92 20.71
C LYS A 513 39.74 49.14 21.55
N GLU A 514 40.32 50.31 21.27
CA GLU A 514 40.19 51.51 22.10
C GLU A 514 38.94 52.36 21.80
N ASP A 515 38.57 52.50 20.52
CA ASP A 515 37.53 53.45 20.08
C ASP A 515 36.24 52.76 19.65
N LYS A 516 35.21 52.83 20.51
CA LYS A 516 33.87 52.29 20.21
C LYS A 516 33.20 52.98 19.03
N LYS A 517 33.42 54.28 18.79
CA LYS A 517 32.83 54.99 17.65
C LYS A 517 33.44 54.49 16.33
N PHE A 518 34.73 54.18 16.34
CA PHE A 518 35.43 53.62 15.19
C PHE A 518 34.91 52.22 14.80
N ARG A 519 34.41 51.42 15.76
CA ARG A 519 33.77 50.12 15.49
C ARG A 519 32.47 50.21 14.70
N ASN A 520 31.73 51.32 14.84
CA ASN A 520 30.48 51.55 14.11
C ASN A 520 30.69 51.88 12.63
N TYR A 521 31.94 52.07 12.19
CA TYR A 521 32.23 52.39 10.81
C TYR A 521 32.09 51.14 9.93
N THR A 522 31.65 51.33 8.69
CA THR A 522 31.67 50.23 7.72
C THR A 522 33.12 49.79 7.47
N ILE A 523 33.33 48.50 7.13
CA ILE A 523 34.67 47.99 6.78
C ILE A 523 35.34 48.83 5.68
N LYS A 524 34.55 49.41 4.77
CA LYS A 524 35.04 50.33 3.73
C LYS A 524 35.53 51.66 4.30
N ALA A 525 34.85 52.23 5.28
CA ALA A 525 35.28 53.44 5.96
C ALA A 525 36.54 53.17 6.80
N ILE A 526 36.56 52.08 7.59
CA ILE A 526 37.74 51.65 8.36
C ILE A 526 38.95 51.47 7.47
N ALA A 527 38.79 50.78 6.33
CA ALA A 527 39.88 50.57 5.38
C ALA A 527 40.47 51.90 4.88
N ARG A 528 39.62 52.88 4.55
CA ARG A 528 40.06 54.21 4.09
C ARG A 528 40.78 54.98 5.21
N GLU A 529 40.21 54.98 6.41
CA GLU A 529 40.77 55.64 7.60
C GLU A 529 42.16 55.11 7.95
N VAL A 530 42.40 53.82 7.75
CA VAL A 530 43.70 53.19 8.04
C VAL A 530 44.61 53.12 6.80
N GLY A 531 44.31 53.88 5.74
CA GLY A 531 45.21 54.09 4.59
C GLY A 531 45.14 53.04 3.48
N PHE A 532 44.13 52.16 3.47
CA PHE A 532 43.90 51.22 2.36
C PHE A 532 43.00 51.82 1.28
N LYS A 533 43.36 51.54 0.02
CA LYS A 533 42.60 51.99 -1.16
C LYS A 533 41.30 51.21 -1.40
N SER A 534 41.20 49.98 -0.90
CA SER A 534 40.00 49.14 -1.00
C SER A 534 39.75 48.32 0.27
N SER A 535 38.47 48.12 0.58
CA SER A 535 38.01 47.27 1.70
C SER A 535 38.40 45.81 1.54
N GLU A 536 38.50 45.33 0.30
CA GLU A 536 38.91 43.96 -0.01
C GLU A 536 40.38 43.73 0.35
N THR A 537 41.28 44.62 -0.09
CA THR A 537 42.71 44.53 0.22
C THR A 537 42.93 44.66 1.73
N PHE A 538 42.20 45.55 2.40
CA PHE A 538 42.20 45.63 3.87
C PHE A 538 41.76 44.31 4.50
N SER A 539 40.61 43.78 4.12
CA SER A 539 40.05 42.56 4.72
C SER A 539 40.94 41.33 4.50
N LYS A 540 41.53 41.18 3.30
CA LYS A 540 42.49 40.10 3.00
C LYS A 540 43.78 40.26 3.80
N THR A 541 44.32 41.48 3.90
CA THR A 541 45.55 41.76 4.65
C THR A 541 45.32 41.53 6.14
N PHE A 542 44.19 42.03 6.67
CA PHE A 542 43.77 41.82 8.04
C PHE A 542 43.65 40.33 8.35
N TYR A 543 42.92 39.56 7.52
CA TYR A 543 42.80 38.10 7.68
C TYR A 543 44.15 37.38 7.56
N LYS A 544 45.02 37.79 6.63
CA LYS A 544 46.36 37.18 6.47
C LYS A 544 47.24 37.38 7.71
N LYS A 545 47.12 38.54 8.37
CA LYS A 545 47.88 38.87 9.58
C LYS A 545 47.27 38.27 10.86
N THR A 546 45.95 38.27 10.99
CA THR A 546 45.25 37.92 12.25
C THR A 546 44.62 36.52 12.23
N GLY A 547 44.40 35.96 11.04
CA GLY A 547 43.69 34.71 10.84
C GLY A 547 42.16 34.79 11.06
N ILE A 548 41.60 35.99 11.27
CA ILE A 548 40.17 36.26 11.40
C ILE A 548 39.79 37.50 10.59
N TYR A 549 38.53 37.60 10.17
CA TYR A 549 38.07 38.75 9.39
C TYR A 549 37.83 39.98 10.28
N PRO A 550 38.01 41.22 9.77
CA PRO A 550 37.79 42.42 10.57
C PRO A 550 36.34 42.52 11.07
N SER A 551 35.35 42.07 10.28
CA SER A 551 33.95 42.00 10.70
C SER A 551 33.72 41.02 11.86
N TYR A 552 34.45 39.91 11.91
CA TYR A 552 34.40 38.98 13.04
C TYR A 552 35.04 39.60 14.28
N PHE A 553 36.19 40.26 14.11
CA PHE A 553 36.90 40.92 15.21
C PHE A 553 36.05 42.01 15.88
N ILE A 554 35.45 42.91 15.10
CA ILE A 554 34.56 43.97 15.60
C ILE A 554 33.36 43.36 16.35
N LYS A 555 32.68 42.40 15.72
CA LYS A 555 31.50 41.74 16.34
C LYS A 555 31.82 41.03 17.65
N GLN A 556 33.04 40.53 17.84
CA GLN A 556 33.43 39.91 19.11
C GLN A 556 33.82 40.95 20.16
N LEU A 557 34.48 42.06 19.78
CA LEU A 557 34.75 43.19 20.68
C LEU A 557 33.45 43.75 21.28
N ASP A 558 32.43 43.94 20.45
CA ASP A 558 31.11 44.45 20.87
C ASP A 558 30.34 43.47 21.77
N LYS A 559 30.77 42.20 21.87
CA LYS A 559 30.17 41.19 22.76
C LYS A 559 30.92 41.03 24.08
N THR A 560 32.18 41.44 24.13
CA THR A 560 33.04 41.35 25.32
C THR A 560 33.00 42.59 26.20
N GLU A 561 32.45 43.69 25.69
CA GLU A 561 32.05 44.88 26.44
C GLU A 561 30.56 44.87 26.74
#